data_AF-A0A6G1D7V5-F1
#
_entry.id   AF-A0A6G1D7V5-F1
#
_cell.length_a   1.000
_cell.length_b   1.000
_cell.length_c   1.000
_cell.angle_alpha   90.00
_cell.angle_beta   90.00
_cell.angle_gamma   90.00
#
_symmetry.space_group_name_H-M   'P 1'
#
loop_
_entity.id
_entity.type
_entity.pdbx_description
1 polymer ?
#
loop_
_entity_poly.entity_id
_entity_poly.type
_entity_poly.pdbx_seq_one_letter_code
_entity_poly.pdbx_strand_id
1 'polypeptide(L)' 'MDSMLHLTPSHASLPNGFALPADDRLQPAINSAAVALPVIDLSGSRDEVCRAIVDAGKEFGFFQASAKQKHPFLTIRQLD' A
#
# COMPACT_ATOMS: atom_id res chain seq x y z
N MET A 1 -15.14 39.83 18.44
CA MET A 1 -13.70 39.63 18.60
C MET A 1 -13.44 38.18 18.30
N ASP A 2 -13.14 37.91 17.05
CA ASP A 2 -13.00 36.58 16.49
C ASP A 2 -11.73 35.94 17.04
N SER A 3 -11.87 34.93 17.90
CA SER A 3 -10.76 34.04 18.24
C SER A 3 -10.46 33.18 17.03
N MET A 4 -9.66 33.75 16.14
CA MET A 4 -9.01 33.07 15.03
C MET A 4 -8.09 32.01 15.63
N LEU A 5 -8.59 30.77 15.72
CA LEU A 5 -7.79 29.62 16.11
C LEU A 5 -6.65 29.53 15.09
N HIS A 6 -5.45 29.92 15.51
CA HIS A 6 -4.23 29.72 14.76
C HIS A 6 -4.12 28.24 14.43
N LEU A 7 -4.52 27.86 13.21
CA LEU A 7 -4.15 26.60 12.57
C LEU A 7 -2.69 26.69 12.12
N THR A 8 -1.80 27.18 12.99
CA THR A 8 -0.37 27.02 12.78
C THR A 8 -0.10 25.53 12.95
N PRO A 9 0.55 24.85 11.98
CA PRO A 9 0.94 23.46 12.14
C PRO A 9 1.74 23.36 13.44
N SER A 10 1.16 22.75 14.47
CA SER A 10 1.75 22.77 15.83
C SER A 10 3.00 21.91 15.93
N HIS A 11 3.34 21.18 14.85
CA HIS A 11 4.47 20.27 14.80
C HIS A 11 5.24 20.49 13.50
N ALA A 12 6.41 21.13 13.61
CA ALA A 12 7.35 21.31 12.51
C ALA A 12 8.24 20.06 12.27
N SER A 13 8.25 19.12 13.22
CA SER A 13 9.02 17.88 13.15
C SER A 13 8.30 16.74 13.87
N LEU A 14 8.66 15.51 13.51
CA LEU A 14 8.19 14.32 14.21
C LEU A 14 8.84 14.24 15.61
N PRO A 15 8.09 13.86 16.66
CA PRO A 15 8.68 13.62 17.97
C PRO A 15 9.72 12.50 17.93
N ASN A 16 10.72 12.58 18.80
CA ASN A 16 11.88 11.67 18.80
C ASN A 16 11.51 10.17 18.96
N GLY A 17 10.36 9.85 19.56
CA GLY A 17 9.87 8.47 19.69
C GLY A 17 9.34 7.83 18.39
N PHE A 18 9.11 8.63 17.35
CA PHE A 18 8.63 8.16 16.04
C PHE A 18 9.71 8.22 14.95
N ALA A 19 10.85 8.83 15.26
CA ALA A 19 11.98 8.88 14.35
C ALA A 19 12.74 7.55 14.42
N LEU A 20 12.81 6.84 13.29
CA LEU A 20 13.66 5.66 13.19
C LEU A 20 15.14 6.05 13.46
N PRO A 21 15.93 5.18 14.13
CA PRO A 21 17.38 5.35 14.26
C PRO A 21 18.02 5.57 12.89
N ALA A 22 19.10 6.36 12.84
CA ALA A 22 19.74 6.72 11.57
C ALA A 22 20.13 5.50 10.73
N ASP A 23 20.55 4.42 11.39
CA ASP A 23 20.95 3.15 10.76
C ASP A 23 19.77 2.37 10.15
N ASP A 24 18.55 2.58 10.67
CA ASP A 24 17.31 1.93 10.22
C ASP A 24 16.48 2.81 9.26
N ARG A 25 16.92 4.05 9.02
CA ARG A 25 16.23 4.94 8.09
C ARG A 25 16.41 4.44 6.67
N LEU A 26 15.39 3.72 6.20
CA LEU A 26 15.27 3.40 4.79
C LEU A 26 15.30 4.69 3.98
N GLN A 27 16.06 4.68 2.89
CA GLN A 27 16.01 5.78 1.92
C GLN A 27 14.55 5.92 1.46
N PRO A 28 14.00 7.16 1.44
CA PRO A 28 12.69 7.38 0.85
C PRO A 28 12.66 6.72 -0.52
N ALA A 29 11.58 6.03 -0.86
CA ALA A 29 11.47 5.37 -2.16
C ALA A 29 11.48 6.44 -3.26
N ILE A 30 12.67 6.83 -3.73
CA ILE A 30 12.86 7.77 -4.83
C ILE A 30 12.63 6.95 -6.08
N ASN A 31 11.37 6.90 -6.53
CA ASN A 31 10.89 6.43 -7.84
C ASN A 31 11.92 5.61 -8.63
N SER A 32 12.30 4.44 -8.12
CA SER A 32 13.09 3.48 -8.88
C SER A 32 12.09 2.77 -9.77
N ALA A 33 11.86 3.35 -10.94
CA ALA A 33 11.23 2.65 -12.04
C ALA A 33 11.95 1.29 -12.21
N ALA A 34 11.20 0.18 -12.08
CA ALA A 34 11.29 -1.01 -12.94
C ALA A 34 10.71 -2.29 -12.33
N VAL A 35 10.34 -2.35 -11.04
CA VAL A 35 9.72 -3.57 -10.48
C VAL A 35 8.25 -3.30 -10.18
N ALA A 36 7.42 -3.50 -11.20
CA ALA A 36 5.97 -3.58 -11.00
C ALA A 36 5.64 -4.94 -10.38
N LEU A 37 4.89 -4.93 -9.30
CA LEU A 37 4.43 -6.17 -8.68
C LEU A 37 3.39 -6.86 -9.55
N PRO A 38 3.35 -8.20 -9.57
CA PRO A 38 2.33 -8.93 -10.30
C PRO A 38 0.95 -8.54 -9.79
N VAL A 39 0.05 -8.17 -10.71
CA VAL A 39 -1.38 -7.99 -10.42
C VAL A 39 -2.11 -9.22 -10.96
N ILE A 40 -2.74 -9.99 -10.08
CA ILE A 40 -3.46 -11.21 -10.43
C ILE A 40 -4.96 -10.93 -10.42
N ASP A 41 -5.63 -11.16 -11.55
CA ASP A 41 -7.10 -11.09 -11.63
C ASP A 41 -7.73 -12.39 -11.16
N LEU A 42 -8.31 -12.36 -9.97
CA LEU A 42 -9.00 -13.48 -9.33
C LEU A 42 -10.35 -13.82 -9.97
N SER A 43 -10.81 -13.03 -10.95
CA SER A 43 -12.03 -13.32 -11.70
C SER A 43 -11.84 -14.34 -12.84
N GLY A 44 -10.59 -14.71 -13.13
CA GLY A 44 -10.22 -15.73 -14.12
C GLY A 44 -10.56 -17.17 -13.69
N SER A 45 -10.14 -18.15 -14.49
CA SER A 45 -10.34 -19.56 -14.13
C SER A 45 -9.45 -19.95 -12.94
N ARG A 46 -9.92 -20.91 -12.12
CA ARG A 46 -9.19 -21.38 -10.95
C ARG A 46 -7.75 -21.81 -11.29
N ASP A 47 -7.56 -22.53 -12.38
CA ASP A 47 -6.26 -23.08 -12.75
C ASP A 47 -5.28 -22.01 -13.25
N GLU A 48 -5.77 -20.97 -13.93
CA GLU A 48 -4.96 -19.80 -14.31
C GLU A 48 -4.55 -18.99 -13.08
N VAL A 49 -5.52 -18.72 -12.20
CA VAL A 49 -5.29 -17.95 -10.97
C VAL A 49 -4.32 -18.68 -10.04
N CYS A 50 -4.51 -19.99 -9.82
CA CYS A 50 -3.62 -20.78 -8.96
C CYS A 50 -2.18 -20.80 -9.49
N ARG A 51 -1.99 -20.94 -10.81
CA ARG A 51 -0.65 -20.89 -11.42
C ARG A 51 0.00 -19.52 -11.22
N ALA A 52 -0.72 -18.44 -11.53
CA ALA A 52 -0.23 -17.08 -11.35
C ALA A 52 0.18 -16.78 -9.89
N ILE A 53 -0.58 -17.28 -8.91
CA ILE A 53 -0.25 -17.14 -7.49
C ILE A 53 1.05 -17.87 -7.13
N VAL A 54 1.19 -19.12 -7.58
CA VAL A 54 2.40 -19.92 -7.31
C VAL A 54 3.62 -19.29 -7.96
N ASP A 55 3.50 -18.80 -9.19
CA ASP A 55 4.61 -18.19 -9.92
C ASP A 55 5.03 -16.87 -9.26
N ALA A 56 4.07 -15.99 -8.96
CA ALA A 56 4.36 -14.74 -8.26
C ALA A 56 4.91 -14.96 -6.84
N GLY A 57 4.41 -15.98 -6.13
CA GLY A 57 4.90 -16.35 -4.81
C GLY A 57 6.34 -16.87 -4.82
N LYS A 58 6.75 -17.55 -5.90
CA LYS A 58 8.13 -18.02 -6.07
C LYS A 58 9.09 -16.91 -6.47
N GLU A 59 8.67 -16.01 -7.37
CA GLU A 59 9.54 -14.97 -7.92
C GLU A 59 9.64 -13.75 -6.99
N PHE A 60 8.51 -13.27 -6.47
CA PHE A 60 8.44 -12.03 -5.69
C PHE A 60 8.13 -12.29 -4.22
N GLY A 61 7.36 -13.34 -3.90
CA GLY A 61 6.85 -13.59 -2.54
C GLY A 61 5.65 -12.73 -2.16
N PHE A 62 5.25 -11.79 -3.02
CA PHE A 62 4.10 -10.91 -2.84
C PHE A 62 3.51 -10.51 -4.21
N PHE A 63 2.20 -10.27 -4.24
CA PHE A 63 1.44 -9.87 -5.43
C PHE A 63 0.24 -9.02 -5.03
N GLN A 64 -0.30 -8.27 -5.98
CA GLN A 64 -1.56 -7.56 -5.84
C GLN A 64 -2.70 -8.44 -6.36
N ALA A 65 -3.77 -8.57 -5.60
CA ALA A 65 -4.99 -9.24 -6.05
C ALA A 65 -5.97 -8.21 -6.58
N SER A 66 -6.48 -8.44 -7.79
CA SER A 66 -7.62 -7.73 -8.35
C SER A 66 -8.78 -8.71 -8.49
N ALA A 67 -10.00 -8.25 -8.25
CA ALA A 67 -11.19 -9.05 -8.50
C ALA A 67 -12.22 -8.14 -9.15
N LYS A 68 -12.70 -8.53 -10.33
CA LYS A 68 -13.91 -7.90 -10.88
C LYS A 68 -15.08 -8.31 -9.99
N GLN A 69 -15.56 -7.38 -9.17
CA GLN A 69 -16.72 -7.61 -8.32
C GLN A 69 -17.92 -7.97 -9.21
N LYS A 70 -18.36 -9.23 -9.14
CA LYS A 70 -19.66 -9.65 -9.70
C LYS A 70 -20.82 -9.28 -8.77
N HIS A 71 -20.54 -9.00 -7.49
CA HIS A 71 -21.50 -8.51 -6.50
C HIS A 71 -20.83 -7.49 -5.55
N PRO A 72 -21.47 -6.34 -5.24
CA PRO A 72 -20.86 -5.20 -4.55
C PRO A 72 -20.70 -5.35 -3.02
N PHE A 73 -20.86 -6.55 -2.45
CA PHE A 73 -21.13 -6.68 -1.01
C PHE A 73 -19.90 -6.72 -0.08
N LEU A 74 -18.67 -6.75 -0.62
CA LEU A 74 -17.43 -6.68 0.16
C LEU A 74 -16.54 -5.57 -0.40
N THR A 75 -16.93 -4.32 -0.15
CA THR A 75 -16.07 -3.15 -0.38
C THR A 75 -15.13 -3.01 0.81
N ILE A 76 -13.82 -3.14 0.60
CA ILE A 76 -12.83 -2.65 1.56
C ILE A 76 -12.95 -1.14 1.51
N ARG A 77 -13.72 -0.55 2.43
CA ARG A 77 -13.81 0.90 2.55
C ARG A 77 -12.50 1.39 3.16
N GLN A 78 -11.86 2.34 2.49
CA GLN A 78 -10.82 3.15 3.11
C GLN A 78 -11.49 3.89 4.27
N LEU A 79 -10.98 3.71 5.50
CA LEU A 79 -11.45 4.49 6.64
C LEU A 79 -10.93 5.91 6.44
N ASP A 80 -11.85 6.88 6.38
CA ASP A 80 -11.57 8.31 6.23
C ASP A 80 -10.88 8.89 7.48
#